data_AF-A0A5Q0LHR6-F1
#
_entry.id   AF-A0A5Q0LHR6-F1
#
_cell.length_a   1.000
_cell.length_b   1.000
_cell.length_c   1.000
_cell.angle_alpha   90.00
_cell.angle_beta   90.00
_cell.angle_gamma   90.00
#
_symmetry.space_group_name_H-M   'P 1'
#
loop_
_entity.id
_entity.type
_entity.pdbx_description
1 polymer ?
#
loop_
_entity_poly.entity_id
_entity_poly.type
_entity_poly.pdbx_seq_one_letter_code
_entity_poly.pdbx_strand_id
1 'polypeptide(L)' 'MTDPYEQAAALLHALASDHPFVDGDKRTAWPAAATFLAVDGIDLGRCDQATAYDLVIDVASGKESGTGVIAARPRAL' A
#
# COMPACT_ATOMS: atom_id res chain seq x y z
N MET A 1 -7.92 13.14 7.87
CA MET A 1 -7.30 12.55 6.67
C MET A 1 -8.42 12.32 5.68
N THR A 2 -8.47 13.10 4.62
CA THR A 2 -9.60 13.10 3.65
C THR A 2 -9.17 12.66 2.26
N ASP A 3 -7.86 12.43 2.05
CA ASP A 3 -7.33 11.89 0.80
C ASP A 3 -7.33 10.35 0.88
N PRO A 4 -8.10 9.65 0.03
CA PRO A 4 -8.16 8.19 0.02
C PRO A 4 -6.79 7.55 -0.23
N TYR A 5 -5.88 8.22 -0.95
CA TYR A 5 -4.51 7.73 -1.16
C TYR A 5 -3.69 7.77 0.13
N GLU A 6 -3.85 8.78 0.97
CA GLU A 6 -3.19 8.84 2.28
C GLU A 6 -3.75 7.76 3.22
N GLN A 7 -5.05 7.45 3.13
CA GLN A 7 -5.69 6.41 3.93
C GLN A 7 -5.22 5.01 3.51
N ALA A 8 -5.17 4.75 2.21
CA ALA A 8 -4.60 3.52 1.67
C ALA A 8 -3.11 3.38 2.01
N ALA A 9 -2.34 4.48 1.97
CA ALA A 9 -0.93 4.49 2.34
C ALA A 9 -0.70 4.20 3.82
N ALA A 10 -1.52 4.78 4.71
CA ALA A 10 -1.45 4.49 6.14
C ALA A 10 -1.81 3.02 6.44
N LEU A 11 -2.83 2.48 5.76
CA LEU A 11 -3.20 1.06 5.85
C LEU A 11 -2.07 0.15 5.37
N LEU A 12 -1.47 0.45 4.21
CA LEU A 12 -0.34 -0.31 3.67
C LEU A 12 0.85 -0.28 4.61
N HIS A 13 1.19 0.89 5.14
CA HIS A 13 2.29 1.04 6.10
C HIS A 13 2.04 0.25 7.39
N ALA A 14 0.85 0.33 7.97
CA ALA A 14 0.52 -0.43 9.17
C ALA A 14 0.66 -1.95 8.94
N LEU A 15 0.14 -2.46 7.81
CA LEU A 15 0.19 -3.89 7.50
C LEU A 15 1.59 -4.38 7.13
N ALA A 16 2.40 -3.55 6.47
CA ALA A 16 3.73 -3.92 6.01
C ALA A 16 4.81 -3.77 7.11
N SER A 17 4.65 -2.82 8.03
CA SER A 17 5.67 -2.47 9.03
C SER A 17 5.50 -3.22 10.36
N ASP A 18 4.26 -3.44 10.84
CA ASP A 18 4.02 -4.03 12.17
C ASP A 18 4.14 -5.56 12.21
N HIS A 19 4.41 -6.21 11.08
CA HIS A 19 4.41 -7.67 10.93
C HIS A 19 3.23 -8.36 11.66
N PRO A 20 1.97 -7.95 11.43
CA PRO A 20 0.84 -8.50 12.16
C PRO A 20 0.59 -9.99 11.90
N PHE A 21 1.17 -10.57 10.84
CA PHE A 21 1.02 -11.98 10.49
C PHE A 21 2.31 -12.78 10.75
N VAL A 22 2.13 -14.05 11.17
CA VAL A 22 3.24 -15.01 11.39
C VAL A 22 4.01 -15.31 10.09
N ASP A 23 3.33 -15.24 8.94
CA ASP A 23 3.89 -15.23 7.59
C ASP A 23 2.86 -14.60 6.63
N GLY A 24 3.29 -13.80 5.64
CA GLY A 24 2.41 -13.25 4.59
C GLY A 24 2.06 -11.76 4.60
N ASP A 25 2.61 -10.93 5.50
CA ASP A 25 2.34 -9.47 5.55
C ASP A 25 2.46 -8.79 4.18
N LYS A 26 3.50 -9.16 3.43
CA LYS A 26 3.83 -8.60 2.12
C LYS A 26 2.82 -8.98 1.03
N ARG A 27 2.12 -10.12 1.17
CA ARG A 27 1.09 -10.58 0.23
C ARG A 27 -0.28 -9.97 0.54
N THR A 28 -0.46 -9.37 1.73
CA THR A 28 -1.75 -8.84 2.20
C THR A 28 -1.79 -7.31 2.18
N ALA A 29 -0.65 -6.63 2.41
CA ALA A 29 -0.60 -5.17 2.50
C ALA A 29 -1.07 -4.46 1.22
N TRP A 30 -0.61 -4.88 0.05
CA TRP A 30 -1.03 -4.28 -1.22
C TRP A 30 -2.50 -4.57 -1.57
N PRO A 31 -3.00 -5.83 -1.56
CA PRO A 31 -4.41 -6.09 -1.82
C PRO A 31 -5.36 -5.36 -0.88
N ALA A 32 -5.01 -5.18 0.39
CA ALA A 32 -5.81 -4.40 1.34
C ALA A 32 -5.89 -2.92 0.94
N ALA A 33 -4.75 -2.29 0.60
CA ALA A 33 -4.72 -0.90 0.16
C ALA A 33 -5.43 -0.69 -1.20
N ALA A 34 -5.24 -1.61 -2.15
CA ALA A 34 -5.92 -1.58 -3.44
C ALA A 34 -7.44 -1.79 -3.29
N THR A 35 -7.88 -2.67 -2.40
CA THR A 35 -9.31 -2.88 -2.11
C THR A 35 -9.92 -1.65 -1.45
N PHE A 36 -9.21 -1.01 -0.52
CA PHE A 36 -9.65 0.25 0.10
C PHE A 36 -9.91 1.32 -0.97
N LEU A 37 -8.96 1.51 -1.89
CA LEU A 37 -9.10 2.45 -3.01
C LEU A 37 -10.24 2.07 -3.95
N ALA A 38 -10.43 0.78 -4.23
CA ALA A 38 -11.52 0.30 -5.07
C ALA A 38 -12.91 0.58 -4.46
N VAL A 39 -13.05 0.51 -3.13
CA VAL A 39 -14.28 0.91 -2.42
C VAL A 39 -14.57 2.40 -2.62
N ASP A 40 -13.53 3.23 -2.70
CA ASP A 40 -13.61 4.67 -3.01
C ASP A 40 -13.69 4.97 -4.52
N GLY A 41 -13.83 3.94 -5.37
CA GLY A 41 -13.98 4.08 -6.82
C GLY A 41 -12.67 4.26 -7.59
N ILE A 42 -11.52 4.10 -6.93
CA ILE A 42 -10.18 4.19 -7.52
C ILE A 42 -9.69 2.77 -7.83
N ASP A 43 -9.73 2.38 -9.10
CA ASP A 43 -9.33 1.05 -9.55
C ASP A 43 -7.84 0.98 -9.91
N LEU A 44 -7.09 0.19 -9.15
CA LEU A 44 -5.67 -0.11 -9.41
C LEU A 44 -5.46 -1.46 -10.13
N GLY A 45 -6.50 -2.04 -10.73
CA GLY A 45 -6.47 -3.36 -11.37
C GLY A 45 -5.50 -3.49 -12.56
N ARG A 46 -4.97 -2.38 -13.07
CA ARG A 46 -3.91 -2.36 -14.09
C ARG A 46 -2.49 -2.22 -13.52
N CYS A 47 -2.36 -2.08 -12.21
CA CYS A 47 -1.07 -2.03 -11.56
C CYS A 47 -0.28 -3.30 -11.87
N ASP A 48 0.95 -3.10 -12.35
CA ASP A 48 1.89 -4.20 -12.49
C ASP A 48 2.24 -4.80 -11.12
N GLN A 49 2.30 -6.12 -11.07
CA GLN A 49 2.55 -6.86 -9.83
C GLN A 49 3.96 -6.59 -9.29
N ALA A 50 4.97 -6.38 -10.15
CA ALA A 50 6.31 -6.07 -9.69
C ALA A 50 6.35 -4.69 -9.03
N THR A 51 5.68 -3.70 -9.61
CA THR A 51 5.54 -2.34 -9.06
C THR A 51 4.85 -2.34 -7.69
N ALA A 52 3.75 -3.10 -7.55
CA ALA A 52 3.05 -3.29 -6.28
C ALA A 52 3.94 -3.96 -5.23
N TYR A 53 4.68 -5.00 -5.64
CA TYR A 53 5.57 -5.75 -4.75
C TYR A 53 6.74 -4.89 -4.26
N ASP A 54 7.38 -4.13 -5.14
CA ASP A 54 8.49 -3.25 -4.80
C ASP A 54 8.07 -2.18 -3.78
N LEU A 55 6.87 -1.60 -3.93
CA LEU A 55 6.33 -0.66 -2.95
C LEU A 55 6.19 -1.30 -1.57
N VAL A 56 5.62 -2.51 -1.50
CA VAL A 56 5.43 -3.22 -0.23
C VAL A 56 6.78 -3.58 0.41
N ILE A 57 7.77 -3.97 -0.38
CA ILE A 57 9.12 -4.27 0.11
C ILE A 57 9.82 -3.02 0.64
N ASP A 58 9.73 -1.90 -0.08
CA ASP A 58 10.31 -0.63 0.33
C ASP A 58 9.70 -0.15 1.67
N VAL A 59 8.40 -0.33 1.86
CA VAL A 59 7.73 0.00 3.13
C VAL A 59 8.10 -0.97 4.25
N ALA A 60 8.01 -2.28 4.01
CA ALA A 60 8.32 -3.31 5.01
C ALA A 60 9.80 -3.30 5.46
N SER A 61 10.71 -2.84 4.59
CA SER A 61 12.13 -2.67 4.92
C SER A 61 12.43 -1.35 5.64
N GLY A 62 11.43 -0.48 5.82
CA GLY A 62 11.59 0.86 6.40
C GLY A 62 12.27 1.87 5.48
N LYS A 63 12.53 1.52 4.22
CA LYS A 63 13.08 2.42 3.20
C LYS A 63 12.09 3.54 2.85
N GLU A 64 10.79 3.25 2.93
CA GLU A 64 9.72 4.22 2.74
C GLU A 64 8.75 4.21 3.94
N SER A 65 8.76 5.27 4.75
CA SER A 65 7.95 5.39 5.98
C SER A 65 7.01 6.60 5.97
N GLY A 66 7.15 7.50 4.99
CA GLY A 66 6.29 8.66 4.85
C GLY A 66 4.99 8.30 4.12
N THR A 67 3.85 8.44 4.80
CA THR A 67 2.52 8.17 4.19
C THR A 67 2.27 8.97 2.91
N GLY A 68 2.75 10.22 2.82
CA GLY A 68 2.64 11.02 1.59
C GLY A 68 3.45 10.45 0.41
N VAL A 69 4.62 9.87 0.68
CA VAL A 69 5.46 9.24 -0.36
C VAL A 69 4.84 7.91 -0.80
N ILE A 70 4.34 7.14 0.15
CA ILE A 70 3.62 5.89 -0.10
C ILE A 70 2.35 6.17 -0.89
N ALA A 71 1.61 7.24 -0.60
CA ALA A 71 0.39 7.65 -1.31
C ALA A 71 0.66 8.12 -2.74
N ALA A 72 1.82 8.74 -3.00
CA ALA A 72 2.19 9.21 -4.34
C ALA A 72 2.36 8.07 -5.35
N ARG A 73 2.74 6.87 -4.87
CA ARG A 73 2.99 5.70 -5.72
C ARG A 73 1.69 5.16 -6.36
N PRO A 74 0.64 4.77 -5.60
CA PRO A 74 -0.63 4.39 -6.18
C PRO A 74 -1.34 5.53 -6.93
N ARG A 75 -1.03 6.80 -6.62
CA ARG A 75 -1.58 7.95 -7.34
C ARG A 75 -1.01 8.11 -8.76
N ALA A 76 0.17 7.55 -9.02
CA ALA A 76 0.84 7.62 -10.31
C ALA A 76 0.55 6.41 -11.22
N LEU A 77 -0.29 5.47 -10.77
CA LEU A 77 -0.74 4.27 -11.48
C LEU A 77 -2.08 4.50 -12.15
#